data_AF-A0A925X4J9-F1
#
_entry.id   AF-A0A925X4J9-F1
#
_cell.length_a   1.000
_cell.length_b   1.000
_cell.length_c   1.000
_cell.angle_alpha   90.00
_cell.angle_beta   90.00
_cell.angle_gamma   90.00
#
_symmetry.space_group_name_H-M   'P 1'
#
loop_
_entity.id
_entity.type
_entity.pdbx_description
1 polymer ?
#
loop_
_entity_poly.entity_id
_entity_poly.type
_entity_poly.pdbx_seq_one_letter_code
_entity_poly.pdbx_strand_id
1 'polypeptide(L)'
;MSQQMLRIGWIALLGIVGCQASVDTRPAPRARENVAPSETRVRSEAERIRDYALDIQNARDRIEEAAAIRRLNEYLADRNLTFSVTGQRAVDDARVQTLSASTDRLRVRVDTFRGQEPIQSFTFIPQDNRNLTLLGQ
;
A
#
# COMPACT_ATOMS: atom_id res chain seq x y z
N MET A 1 -28.55 36.00 34.79
CA MET A 1 -28.53 34.68 35.46
C MET A 1 -27.42 33.89 34.79
N SER A 2 -26.20 33.99 35.31
CA SER A 2 -25.63 33.14 36.38
C SER A 2 -24.95 31.93 35.76
N GLN A 3 -23.60 31.95 35.69
CA GLN A 3 -22.68 31.25 36.64
C GLN A 3 -22.49 29.79 36.21
N GLN A 4 -21.31 29.16 36.12
CA GLN A 4 -20.09 29.13 36.95
C GLN A 4 -19.02 28.39 36.11
N MET A 5 -17.84 28.94 35.79
CA MET A 5 -16.57 28.79 36.53
C MET A 5 -16.48 27.69 37.59
N LEU A 6 -15.66 26.65 37.34
CA LEU A 6 -14.95 25.83 38.34
C LEU A 6 -13.72 25.23 37.63
N ARG A 7 -12.46 25.71 37.73
CA ARG A 7 -11.47 25.82 38.82
C ARG A 7 -10.95 24.48 39.40
N ILE A 8 -9.62 24.31 39.23
CA ILE A 8 -8.64 23.69 40.17
C ILE A 8 -8.60 22.14 40.14
N GLY A 9 -7.44 21.46 40.10
CA GLY A 9 -6.11 21.89 40.49
C GLY A 9 -4.95 20.94 40.15
N TRP A 10 -3.77 21.49 40.40
CA TRP A 10 -2.44 20.90 40.39
C TRP A 10 -2.24 19.84 41.46
N ILE A 11 -1.56 18.72 41.15
CA ILE A 11 -0.66 18.04 42.09
C ILE A 11 0.56 17.53 41.31
N ALA A 12 1.69 18.17 41.58
CA ALA A 12 3.02 17.65 41.32
C ALA A 12 3.38 16.63 42.42
N LEU A 13 4.01 15.51 42.05
CA LEU A 13 4.68 14.64 43.03
C LEU A 13 6.12 14.41 42.57
N LEU A 14 7.02 15.17 43.18
CA LEU A 14 8.46 14.94 43.25
C LEU A 14 8.71 13.86 44.31
N GLY A 15 9.39 12.77 43.94
CA GLY A 15 9.75 11.67 44.82
C GLY A 15 11.13 11.12 44.49
N ILE A 16 12.12 11.59 45.26
CA ILE A 16 13.55 11.32 45.26
C ILE A 16 13.85 9.85 45.57
N VAL A 17 14.76 9.19 44.83
CA VAL A 17 15.78 8.28 45.40
C VAL A 17 17.03 8.31 44.52
N GLY A 18 18.15 8.77 45.10
CA GLY A 18 19.47 8.66 44.50
C GLY A 18 20.12 7.31 44.78
N CYS A 19 21.00 6.88 43.89
CA CYS A 19 22.07 5.92 44.18
C CYS A 19 23.38 6.52 43.69
N GLN A 20 24.33 6.71 44.60
CA GLN A 20 25.71 7.07 44.29
C GLN A 20 26.54 5.83 43.92
N ALA A 21 27.44 6.08 42.96
CA ALA A 21 28.79 5.54 42.79
C ALA A 21 29.00 4.02 42.74
N SER A 22 29.52 3.55 41.60
CA SER A 22 30.86 2.92 41.56
C SER A 22 31.40 2.95 40.13
N VAL A 23 32.52 3.66 39.96
CA VAL A 23 33.42 3.52 38.82
C VAL A 23 34.19 2.22 39.04
N ASP A 24 33.99 1.24 38.16
CA ASP A 24 34.95 0.15 37.99
C ASP A 24 35.00 -0.26 36.51
N THR A 25 36.21 -0.21 35.98
CA THR A 25 36.57 -0.39 34.59
C THR A 25 36.54 -1.87 34.25
N ARG A 26 35.56 -2.32 33.46
CA ARG A 26 35.61 -3.62 32.77
C ARG A 26 35.18 -3.49 31.31
N PRO A 27 35.88 -4.19 30.40
CA PRO A 27 35.89 -3.90 28.98
C PRO A 27 34.51 -4.09 28.36
N ALA A 28 34.19 -3.22 27.39
CA ALA A 28 32.94 -3.20 26.66
C ALA A 28 32.49 -4.63 26.31
N PRO A 29 31.35 -5.11 26.85
CA PRO A 29 30.73 -6.30 26.30
C PRO A 29 30.39 -5.95 24.87
N ARG A 30 30.94 -6.76 23.95
CA ARG A 30 30.70 -6.72 22.50
C ARG A 30 29.27 -6.26 22.26
N ALA A 31 29.14 -5.20 21.45
CA ALA A 31 27.88 -4.75 20.92
C ALA A 31 27.01 -5.98 20.70
N ARG A 32 25.92 -6.08 21.46
CA ARG A 32 24.87 -7.03 21.13
C ARG A 32 24.59 -6.74 19.68
N GLU A 33 24.99 -7.68 18.83
CA GLU A 33 24.52 -7.79 17.48
C GLU A 33 23.03 -7.54 17.59
N ASN A 34 22.61 -6.35 17.14
CA ASN A 34 21.23 -6.12 16.85
C ASN A 34 20.96 -7.14 15.75
N VAL A 35 20.55 -8.35 16.14
CA VAL A 35 19.86 -9.26 15.26
C VAL A 35 18.68 -8.42 14.82
N ALA A 36 18.81 -7.84 13.63
CA ALA A 36 17.81 -7.00 13.02
C ALA A 36 16.48 -7.75 13.19
N PRO A 37 15.45 -7.13 13.78
CA PRO A 37 14.19 -7.82 13.97
C PRO A 37 13.63 -8.14 12.59
N SER A 38 13.75 -9.40 12.17
CA SER A 38 12.94 -10.01 11.10
C SER A 38 13.00 -9.32 9.73
N GLU A 39 14.16 -9.31 9.05
CA GLU A 39 14.22 -8.92 7.62
C GLU A 39 13.37 -9.83 6.70
N THR A 40 12.78 -10.91 7.22
CA THR A 40 11.84 -11.79 6.52
C THR A 40 10.37 -11.35 6.63
N ARG A 41 10.05 -10.28 7.36
CA ARG A 41 8.69 -9.72 7.42
C ARG A 41 8.67 -8.34 6.79
N VAL A 42 7.73 -8.17 5.86
CA VAL A 42 7.31 -6.91 5.23
C VAL A 42 8.15 -6.49 4.02
N ARG A 43 8.10 -7.29 2.93
CA ARG A 43 8.07 -6.67 1.59
C ARG A 43 6.91 -5.66 1.64
N SER A 44 7.18 -4.40 1.33
CA SER A 44 6.16 -3.34 1.40
C SER A 44 4.97 -3.71 0.49
N GLU A 45 3.75 -3.37 0.88
CA GLU A 45 2.57 -3.68 0.05
C GLU A 45 2.69 -3.06 -1.34
N ALA A 46 3.30 -1.87 -1.44
CA ALA A 46 3.62 -1.24 -2.71
C ALA A 46 4.53 -2.12 -3.60
N GLU A 47 5.53 -2.80 -3.03
CA GLU A 47 6.38 -3.74 -3.77
C GLU A 47 5.59 -4.97 -4.23
N ARG A 48 4.74 -5.54 -3.36
CA ARG A 48 3.88 -6.67 -3.75
C ARG A 48 2.92 -6.31 -4.87
N ILE A 49 2.26 -5.16 -4.78
CA ILE A 49 1.37 -4.64 -5.84
C ILE A 49 2.17 -4.39 -7.12
N ARG A 50 3.40 -3.89 -7.01
CA ARG A 50 4.29 -3.70 -8.15
C ARG A 50 4.65 -5.02 -8.82
N ASP A 51 4.90 -6.09 -8.07
CA ASP A 51 5.15 -7.41 -8.66
C ASP A 51 3.94 -7.89 -9.47
N TYR A 52 2.73 -7.78 -8.93
CA TYR A 52 1.51 -8.12 -9.65
C TYR A 52 1.28 -7.22 -10.89
N ALA A 53 1.60 -5.92 -10.78
CA ALA A 53 1.53 -5.00 -11.90
C ALA A 53 2.49 -5.42 -13.03
N LEU A 54 3.70 -5.85 -12.69
CA LEU A 54 4.67 -6.38 -13.66
C LEU A 54 4.17 -7.67 -14.30
N ASP A 55 3.56 -8.58 -13.55
CA ASP A 55 2.95 -9.79 -14.10
C ASP A 55 1.85 -9.46 -15.12
N ILE A 56 1.02 -8.44 -14.86
CA ILE A 56 -0.01 -7.97 -15.80
C ILE A 56 0.63 -7.34 -17.04
N GLN A 57 1.61 -6.44 -16.85
CA GLN A 57 2.28 -5.73 -17.94
C GLN A 57 3.06 -6.67 -18.87
N ASN A 58 3.63 -7.74 -18.33
CA ASN A 58 4.46 -8.69 -19.07
C ASN A 58 3.70 -9.94 -19.55
N ALA A 59 2.38 -10.01 -19.32
CA ALA A 59 1.56 -11.11 -19.79
C ALA A 59 1.64 -11.28 -21.31
N ARG A 60 1.89 -12.51 -21.77
CA ARG A 60 2.15 -12.81 -23.18
C ARG A 60 0.86 -12.91 -24.00
N ASP A 61 -0.23 -13.28 -23.36
CA ASP A 61 -1.53 -13.44 -23.97
C ASP A 61 -2.68 -13.06 -23.03
N ARG A 62 -3.90 -13.08 -23.58
CA ARG A 62 -5.13 -12.73 -22.85
C ARG A 62 -5.44 -13.65 -21.66
N ILE A 63 -4.99 -14.90 -21.68
CA ILE A 63 -5.27 -15.87 -20.62
C ILE A 63 -4.33 -15.63 -19.45
N GLU A 64 -3.05 -15.42 -19.73
CA GLU A 64 -2.03 -15.06 -18.74
C GLU A 64 -2.36 -13.71 -18.09
N GLU A 65 -2.77 -12.71 -18.88
CA GLU A 65 -3.23 -11.41 -18.37
C GLU A 65 -4.41 -11.58 -17.41
N ALA A 66 -5.44 -12.33 -17.81
CA ALA A 66 -6.61 -12.59 -16.95
C ALA A 66 -6.21 -13.30 -15.64
N ALA A 67 -5.23 -14.21 -15.69
CA ALA A 67 -4.71 -14.87 -14.50
C ALA A 67 -3.93 -13.89 -13.60
N ALA A 68 -3.11 -13.00 -14.17
CA ALA A 68 -2.38 -11.98 -13.43
C ALA A 68 -3.32 -10.96 -12.76
N ILE A 69 -4.34 -10.50 -13.49
CA ILE A 69 -5.36 -9.58 -12.96
C ILE A 69 -6.14 -10.23 -11.80
N ARG A 70 -6.52 -11.50 -11.92
CA ARG A 70 -7.18 -12.24 -10.83
C ARG A 70 -6.32 -12.31 -9.58
N ARG A 71 -5.03 -12.68 -9.72
CA ARG A 71 -4.09 -12.72 -8.59
C ARG A 71 -3.93 -11.36 -7.91
N LEU A 72 -3.91 -10.27 -8.67
CA LEU A 72 -3.93 -8.92 -8.10
C LEU A 72 -5.23 -8.67 -7.32
N ASN A 73 -6.39 -8.95 -7.92
CA ASN A 73 -7.69 -8.69 -7.29
C ASN A 73 -7.86 -9.50 -5.98
N GLU A 74 -7.51 -10.79 -6.00
CA GLU A 74 -7.48 -11.66 -4.81
C GLU A 74 -6.60 -11.07 -3.72
N TYR A 75 -5.38 -10.63 -4.05
CA TYR A 75 -4.48 -10.01 -3.09
C TYR A 75 -5.05 -8.71 -2.50
N LEU A 76 -5.67 -7.85 -3.33
CA LEU A 76 -6.29 -6.61 -2.85
C LEU A 76 -7.46 -6.90 -1.92
N ALA A 77 -8.31 -7.87 -2.26
CA ALA A 77 -9.43 -8.30 -1.43
C ALA A 77 -8.97 -8.85 -0.07
N ASP A 78 -7.99 -9.76 -0.06
CA ASP A 78 -7.41 -10.36 1.15
C ASP A 78 -6.82 -9.29 2.09
N ARG A 79 -6.35 -8.17 1.53
CA ARG A 79 -5.72 -7.07 2.27
C ARG A 79 -6.66 -5.90 2.55
N ASN A 80 -7.94 -6.01 2.19
CA ASN A 80 -8.92 -4.91 2.28
C ASN A 80 -8.44 -3.62 1.60
N LEU A 81 -7.74 -3.76 0.47
CA LEU A 81 -7.31 -2.65 -0.37
C LEU A 81 -8.34 -2.41 -1.46
N THR A 82 -8.52 -1.14 -1.83
CA THR A 82 -9.42 -0.74 -2.91
C THR A 82 -8.62 -0.27 -4.11
N PHE A 83 -9.27 -0.19 -5.27
CA PHE A 83 -8.62 0.32 -6.46
C PHE A 83 -9.60 1.10 -7.34
N SER A 84 -9.06 1.95 -8.21
CA SER A 84 -9.80 2.64 -9.26
C SER A 84 -9.14 2.39 -10.60
N VAL A 85 -9.96 2.17 -11.63
CA VAL A 85 -9.49 1.94 -13.00
C VAL A 85 -9.94 3.09 -13.87
N THR A 86 -9.00 3.65 -14.62
CA THR A 86 -9.30 4.64 -15.66
C THR A 86 -8.64 4.21 -16.96
N GLY A 87 -9.27 4.54 -18.09
CA GLY A 87 -8.72 4.19 -19.39
C GLY A 87 -8.89 5.30 -20.41
N GLN A 88 -7.88 5.39 -21.27
CA GLN A 88 -7.82 6.31 -22.39
C GLN A 88 -7.49 5.52 -23.65
N ARG A 89 -7.95 5.98 -24.81
CA ARG A 89 -7.55 5.41 -26.09
C ARG A 89 -6.07 5.71 -26.35
N ALA A 90 -5.32 4.70 -26.80
CA ALA A 90 -3.86 4.82 -26.93
C ALA A 90 -3.39 5.76 -28.07
N VAL A 91 -4.27 6.14 -29.01
CA VAL A 91 -3.92 6.98 -30.18
C VAL A 91 -4.06 8.48 -29.95
N ASP A 92 -5.07 8.90 -29.18
CA ASP A 92 -5.49 10.30 -29.01
C ASP A 92 -5.73 10.68 -27.54
N ASP A 93 -5.45 9.75 -26.61
CA ASP A 93 -5.69 9.86 -25.17
C ASP A 93 -7.16 10.21 -24.79
N ALA A 94 -8.12 9.97 -25.71
CA ALA A 94 -9.54 10.19 -25.44
C ALA A 94 -10.03 9.29 -24.30
N ARG A 95 -10.77 9.86 -23.34
CA ARG A 95 -11.30 9.10 -22.21
C ARG A 95 -12.37 8.12 -22.67
N VAL A 96 -12.28 6.87 -22.21
CA VAL A 96 -13.25 5.82 -22.51
C VAL A 96 -14.07 5.53 -21.26
N GLN A 97 -15.40 5.50 -21.37
CA GLN A 97 -16.29 5.25 -20.22
C GLN A 97 -16.45 3.75 -19.94
N THR A 98 -16.67 2.95 -20.98
CA THR A 98 -16.86 1.50 -20.87
C THR A 98 -15.61 0.79 -21.38
N LEU A 99 -14.63 0.60 -20.49
CA LEU A 99 -13.32 0.09 -20.87
C LEU A 99 -13.42 -1.34 -21.41
N SER A 100 -14.20 -2.20 -20.76
CA SER A 100 -14.29 -3.62 -21.07
C SER A 100 -14.97 -3.95 -22.40
N ALA A 101 -15.89 -3.10 -22.85
CA ALA A 101 -16.62 -3.27 -24.11
C ALA A 101 -15.95 -2.55 -25.31
N SER A 102 -14.91 -1.76 -25.05
CA SER A 102 -14.20 -1.02 -26.10
C SER A 102 -13.48 -1.97 -27.07
N THR A 103 -13.57 -1.68 -28.36
CA THR A 103 -12.75 -2.32 -29.41
C THR A 103 -11.43 -1.61 -29.66
N ASP A 104 -11.25 -0.40 -29.11
CA ASP A 104 -10.03 0.39 -29.27
C ASP A 104 -8.88 -0.15 -28.41
N ARG A 105 -7.65 0.10 -28.83
CA ARG A 105 -6.48 -0.14 -27.98
C ARG A 105 -6.46 0.87 -26.84
N LEU A 106 -6.51 0.39 -25.60
CA LEU A 106 -6.60 1.24 -24.41
C LEU A 106 -5.26 1.32 -23.67
N ARG A 107 -4.97 2.49 -23.11
CA ARG A 107 -4.00 2.66 -22.01
C ARG A 107 -4.81 2.74 -20.72
N VAL A 108 -4.66 1.74 -19.87
CA VAL A 108 -5.39 1.60 -18.61
C VAL A 108 -4.47 1.94 -17.45
N ARG A 109 -4.92 2.82 -16.57
CA ARG A 109 -4.28 3.13 -15.30
C ARG A 109 -5.08 2.52 -14.16
N VAL A 110 -4.37 1.82 -13.27
CA VAL A 110 -4.92 1.27 -12.03
C VAL A 110 -4.23 1.98 -10.88
N ASP A 111 -5.04 2.59 -10.01
CA ASP A 111 -4.60 3.20 -8.76
C ASP A 111 -5.12 2.34 -7.60
N THR A 112 -4.25 1.99 -6.66
CA THR A 112 -4.59 1.19 -5.47
C THR A 112 -4.51 2.03 -4.21
N PHE A 113 -5.40 1.75 -3.26
CA PHE A 113 -5.59 2.58 -2.07
C PHE A 113 -5.80 1.74 -0.81
N ARG A 114 -5.42 2.31 0.34
CA ARG A 114 -5.88 1.92 1.66
C ARG A 114 -6.76 3.01 2.21
N GLY A 115 -8.07 2.79 2.21
CA GLY A 115 -9.03 3.84 2.51
C GLY A 115 -8.88 4.98 1.51
N GLN A 116 -8.33 6.12 1.95
CA GLN A 116 -8.07 7.30 1.11
C GLN A 116 -6.59 7.48 0.74
N GLU A 117 -5.69 6.67 1.29
CA GLU A 117 -4.25 6.78 1.03
C GLU A 117 -3.87 6.01 -0.24
N PRO A 118 -3.32 6.67 -1.27
CA PRO A 118 -2.81 5.96 -2.45
C PRO A 118 -1.55 5.18 -2.11
N ILE A 119 -1.53 3.90 -2.47
CA ILE A 119 -0.38 3.01 -2.20
C ILE A 119 0.52 2.93 -3.44
N GLN A 120 -0.07 2.55 -4.57
CA GLN A 120 0.66 2.30 -5.80
C GLN A 120 -0.26 2.51 -7.01
N SER A 121 0.32 3.07 -8.06
CA SER A 121 -0.33 3.23 -9.36
C SER A 121 0.50 2.55 -10.43
N PHE A 122 -0.14 2.00 -11.44
CA PHE A 122 0.54 1.49 -12.63
C PHE A 122 -0.36 1.61 -13.85
N THR A 123 0.28 1.55 -15.01
CA THR A 123 -0.39 1.67 -16.30
C THR A 123 -0.01 0.48 -17.17
N PHE A 124 -0.96 -0.04 -17.94
CA PHE A 124 -0.69 -1.09 -18.92
C PHE A 124 -1.61 -0.93 -20.14
N ILE A 125 -1.30 -1.66 -21.20
CA ILE A 125 -2.16 -1.76 -22.38
C ILE A 125 -2.71 -3.18 -22.38
N PRO A 126 -4.03 -3.37 -22.20
CA PRO A 126 -4.60 -4.72 -22.12
C PRO A 126 -4.36 -5.51 -23.41
N GLN A 127 -4.11 -6.81 -23.26
CA GLN A 127 -4.15 -7.77 -24.35
C GLN A 127 -5.60 -8.01 -24.81
N ASP A 128 -6.54 -8.01 -23.85
CA ASP A 128 -7.97 -8.11 -24.11
C ASP A 128 -8.75 -7.22 -23.16
N ASN A 129 -9.40 -6.18 -23.69
CA ASN A 129 -10.18 -5.24 -22.88
C ASN A 129 -11.26 -5.95 -22.05
N ARG A 130 -11.79 -7.10 -22.49
CA ARG A 130 -12.79 -7.85 -21.73
C ARG A 130 -12.27 -8.35 -20.38
N ASN A 131 -10.96 -8.52 -20.23
CA ASN A 131 -10.33 -8.87 -18.96
C ASN A 131 -10.45 -7.76 -17.91
N LEU A 132 -10.72 -6.52 -18.32
CA LEU A 132 -10.95 -5.41 -17.39
C LEU A 132 -12.21 -5.58 -16.53
N THR A 133 -13.14 -6.45 -16.93
CA THR A 133 -14.29 -6.84 -16.09
C THR A 133 -13.85 -7.48 -14.77
N LEU A 134 -12.67 -8.12 -14.75
CA LEU A 134 -12.07 -8.70 -13.54
C LEU A 134 -11.60 -7.63 -12.54
N LEU A 135 -11.54 -6.37 -12.97
CA LEU A 135 -11.31 -5.19 -12.14
C LEU A 135 -12.64 -4.45 -11.85
N GLY A 136 -13.80 -5.11 -11.98
CA GLY A 136 -15.09 -4.53 -11.61
C GLY A 136 -15.66 -3.49 -12.59
N GLN A 137 -15.29 -3.57 -13.88
CA GLN A 137 -15.83 -2.76 -14.98
C GLN A 137 -16.99 -3.45 -15.69
#